data_AF-A0A484ZI65-F1
#
_entry.id   AF-A0A484ZI65-F1
#
_cell.length_a   1.000
_cell.length_b   1.000
_cell.length_c   1.000
_cell.angle_alpha   90.00
_cell.angle_beta   90.00
_cell.angle_gamma   90.00
#
_symmetry.space_group_name_H-M   'P 1'
#
loop_
_entity.id
_entity.type
_entity.pdbx_description
1 polymer ?
#
loop_
_entity_poly.entity_id
_entity_poly.type
_entity_poly.pdbx_seq_one_letter_code
_entity_poly.pdbx_strand_id
1 'polypeptide(L)'
;MKKVLKEAAQPLYGAFEYKGKVVEFDQDGDLRDNENVPLNPAIATSDLIENYFKAEVLPHVADAWINADKRDAKDNEVGIVGYEIPFNRHFYVYQPPRPLEEIDADLDAVSAEIMKLLQEVHS
;
A
#
# COMPACT_ATOMS: atom_id res chain seq x y z
N MET A 1 11.66 13.50 -25.31
CA MET A 1 11.48 14.88 -24.82
C MET A 1 10.02 15.20 -25.02
N LYS A 2 9.29 15.29 -23.91
CA LYS A 2 7.83 15.35 -23.90
C LYS A 2 7.31 16.75 -24.16
N LYS A 3 7.93 17.76 -23.53
CA LYS A 3 7.44 19.16 -23.57
C LYS A 3 8.53 20.18 -23.20
N VAL A 4 8.40 21.41 -23.71
CA VAL A 4 9.16 22.59 -23.23
C VAL A 4 8.30 23.34 -22.22
N LEU A 5 8.87 23.67 -21.07
CA LEU A 5 8.22 24.42 -20.00
C LEU A 5 8.64 25.90 -20.06
N LYS A 6 7.74 26.80 -19.67
CA LYS A 6 7.99 28.26 -19.58
C LYS A 6 8.36 28.70 -18.15
N GLU A 7 8.53 27.74 -17.26
CA GLU A 7 8.78 27.93 -15.84
C GLU A 7 10.26 27.70 -15.53
N ALA A 8 10.68 28.03 -14.30
CA ALA A 8 12.03 27.75 -13.83
C ALA A 8 12.31 26.24 -13.78
N ALA A 9 13.58 25.85 -13.89
CA ALA A 9 13.96 24.46 -13.74
C ALA A 9 13.65 23.97 -12.31
N GLN A 10 12.96 22.84 -12.22
CA GLN A 10 12.65 22.13 -10.99
C GLN A 10 13.03 20.65 -11.18
N PRO A 11 14.32 20.29 -11.06
CA PRO A 11 14.79 18.93 -11.34
C PRO A 11 14.10 17.87 -10.48
N LEU A 12 13.77 18.23 -9.24
CA LEU A 12 13.08 17.36 -8.28
C LEU A 12 11.70 16.88 -8.78
N TYR A 13 11.06 17.65 -9.66
CA TYR A 13 9.73 17.39 -10.21
C TYR A 13 9.75 17.15 -11.72
N GLY A 14 10.91 16.85 -12.30
CA GLY A 14 11.04 16.46 -13.71
C GLY A 14 11.19 17.60 -14.71
N ALA A 15 11.38 18.84 -14.23
CA ALA A 15 11.65 20.01 -15.07
C ALA A 15 13.16 20.30 -15.11
N PHE A 16 13.82 19.91 -16.20
CA PHE A 16 15.27 19.98 -16.34
C PHE A 16 15.70 21.08 -17.32
N GLU A 17 16.84 21.72 -17.05
CA GLU A 17 17.46 22.60 -18.03
C GLU A 17 18.21 21.78 -19.09
N TYR A 18 17.84 21.96 -20.35
CA TYR A 18 18.46 21.29 -21.49
C TYR A 18 18.61 22.25 -22.67
N LYS A 19 19.85 22.49 -23.09
CA LYS A 19 20.20 23.39 -24.22
C LYS A 19 19.58 24.79 -24.09
N GLY A 20 19.61 25.37 -22.88
CA GLY A 20 19.11 26.72 -22.59
C GLY A 20 17.58 26.85 -22.56
N LYS A 21 16.86 25.72 -22.45
CA LYS A 21 15.41 25.67 -22.26
C LYS A 21 15.07 24.71 -21.12
N VAL A 22 13.98 24.97 -20.41
CA VAL A 22 13.45 24.02 -19.43
C VAL A 22 12.56 23.02 -20.15
N VAL A 23 12.81 21.73 -19.95
CA VAL A 23 12.13 20.64 -20.65
C VAL A 23 11.70 19.55 -19.67
N GLU A 24 10.64 18.83 -20.04
CA GLU A 24 10.22 17.60 -19.39
C GLU A 24 10.59 16.42 -20.31
N PHE A 25 11.24 15.40 -19.76
CA PHE A 25 11.56 14.18 -20.48
C PHE A 25 10.38 13.20 -20.47
N ASP A 26 10.38 12.26 -21.40
CA ASP A 26 9.39 11.17 -21.39
C ASP A 26 9.77 10.19 -20.26
N GLN A 27 8.77 9.77 -19.49
CA GLN A 27 8.95 8.77 -18.44
C GLN A 27 9.02 7.39 -19.07
N ASP A 28 9.94 6.55 -18.60
CA ASP A 28 9.92 5.13 -18.88
C ASP A 28 8.92 4.45 -17.95
N GLY A 29 7.91 3.79 -18.54
CA GLY A 29 6.86 3.11 -17.78
C GLY A 29 7.37 1.90 -17.01
N ASP A 30 8.41 1.22 -17.53
CA ASP A 30 8.97 0.01 -16.93
C ASP A 30 9.86 0.33 -15.71
N LEU A 31 10.33 1.57 -15.59
CA LEU A 31 11.17 2.06 -14.48
C LEU A 31 10.37 2.82 -13.42
N ARG A 32 9.03 2.83 -13.52
CA ARG A 32 8.19 3.54 -12.56
C ARG A 32 8.08 2.76 -11.25
N ASP A 33 8.52 3.38 -10.17
CA ASP A 33 8.43 2.79 -8.83
C ASP A 33 7.70 3.71 -7.83
N ASN A 34 7.43 3.18 -6.64
CA ASN A 34 6.86 3.89 -5.50
C ASN A 34 7.64 3.58 -4.22
N GLU A 35 7.78 4.59 -3.37
CA GLU A 35 8.46 4.47 -2.08
C GLU A 35 7.45 4.55 -0.94
N ASN A 36 7.60 3.67 0.05
CA ASN A 36 6.81 3.72 1.28
C ASN A 36 7.52 4.59 2.31
N VAL A 37 7.13 5.86 2.39
CA VAL A 37 7.72 6.83 3.31
C VAL A 37 6.94 6.83 4.64
N PRO A 38 7.60 6.61 5.80
CA PRO A 38 6.94 6.72 7.09
C PRO A 38 6.35 8.10 7.32
N LEU A 39 5.05 8.17 7.61
CA LEU A 39 4.35 9.44 7.82
C LEU A 39 4.84 10.13 9.10
N ASN A 40 5.16 11.42 8.99
CA ASN A 40 5.48 12.28 10.12
C ASN A 40 4.47 13.44 10.20
N PRO A 41 3.52 13.42 11.15
CA PRO A 41 2.48 14.43 11.26
C PRO A 41 2.98 15.81 11.74
N ALA A 42 4.26 15.92 12.11
CA ALA A 42 4.85 17.19 12.55
C ALA A 42 5.34 18.09 11.40
N ILE A 43 5.38 17.58 10.17
CA ILE A 43 5.86 18.31 8.98
C ILE A 43 4.89 18.13 7.81
N ALA A 44 4.95 19.02 6.83
CA ALA A 44 4.16 18.89 5.60
C ALA A 44 4.58 17.61 4.83
N THR A 45 3.62 16.97 4.16
CA THR A 45 3.86 15.71 3.44
C THR A 45 4.79 15.93 2.25
N SER A 46 4.69 17.10 1.60
CA SER A 46 5.65 17.49 0.56
C SER A 46 7.08 17.54 1.08
N ASP A 47 7.31 18.20 2.22
CA ASP A 47 8.65 18.33 2.80
C ASP A 47 9.18 16.96 3.25
N LEU A 48 8.31 16.13 3.83
CA LEU A 48 8.65 14.75 4.20
C LEU A 48 9.14 13.94 3.00
N ILE A 49 8.38 13.96 1.91
CA ILE A 49 8.71 13.21 0.69
C ILE A 49 9.96 13.78 0.03
N GLU A 50 10.10 15.10 -0.08
CA GLU A 50 11.29 15.72 -0.66
C GLU A 50 12.56 15.37 0.13
N ASN A 51 12.48 15.38 1.46
CA ASN A 51 13.61 15.04 2.32
C ASN A 51 13.98 13.56 2.19
N TYR A 52 12.98 12.66 2.21
CA TYR A 52 13.20 11.23 1.99
C TYR A 52 13.83 10.96 0.60
N PHE A 53 13.28 11.59 -0.44
CA PHE A 53 13.77 11.44 -1.81
C PHE A 53 15.23 11.87 -1.95
N LYS A 54 15.62 12.99 -1.31
CA LYS A 54 17.00 13.47 -1.31
C LYS A 54 17.96 12.57 -0.52
N ALA A 55 17.48 11.98 0.56
CA ALA A 55 18.30 11.15 1.46
C ALA A 55 18.47 9.71 0.94
N GLU A 56 17.40 9.11 0.43
CA GLU A 56 17.35 7.67 0.13
C GLU A 56 17.30 7.37 -1.37
N VAL A 57 16.66 8.21 -2.20
CA VAL A 57 16.48 7.89 -3.63
C VAL A 57 17.59 8.48 -4.49
N LEU A 58 17.80 9.80 -4.42
CA LEU A 58 18.78 10.50 -5.26
C LEU A 58 20.22 9.95 -5.20
N PRO A 59 20.74 9.47 -4.06
CA PRO A 59 22.08 8.89 -4.01
C PRO A 59 22.22 7.58 -4.79
N HIS A 60 21.10 6.88 -5.03
CA HIS A 60 21.08 5.59 -5.71
C HIS A 60 20.62 5.71 -7.16
N VAL A 61 19.69 6.63 -7.45
CA VAL A 61 19.11 6.83 -8.78
C VAL A 61 19.13 8.32 -9.12
N ALA A 62 20.23 8.77 -9.74
CA ALA A 62 20.50 10.19 -9.97
C ALA A 62 19.59 10.85 -11.02
N ASP A 63 18.98 10.05 -11.90
CA ASP A 63 18.03 10.48 -12.91
C ASP A 63 16.56 10.31 -12.48
N ALA A 64 16.30 9.94 -11.22
CA ALA A 64 14.94 9.91 -10.68
C ALA A 64 14.40 11.33 -10.43
N TRP A 65 13.07 11.47 -10.50
CA TRP A 65 12.35 12.65 -10.03
C TRP A 65 10.96 12.28 -9.49
N ILE A 66 10.38 13.16 -8.69
CA ILE A 66 9.08 12.97 -8.06
C ILE A 66 7.97 13.30 -9.05
N ASN A 67 6.95 12.44 -9.13
CA ASN A 67 5.75 12.71 -9.90
C ASN A 67 4.79 13.64 -9.13
N ALA A 68 4.81 14.94 -9.46
CA ALA A 68 3.99 15.98 -8.82
C ALA A 68 2.47 15.91 -9.16
N ASP A 69 2.07 15.08 -10.12
CA ASP A 69 0.65 14.88 -10.47
C ASP A 69 -0.05 13.93 -9.47
N LYS A 70 0.73 13.16 -8.70
CA LYS A 70 0.20 12.26 -7.67
C LYS A 70 0.04 13.03 -6.37
N ARG A 71 -1.22 13.36 -6.06
CA ARG A 71 -1.60 14.15 -4.90
C ARG A 71 -2.66 13.45 -4.09
N ASP A 72 -2.61 13.66 -2.78
CA ASP A 72 -3.63 13.13 -1.88
C ASP A 72 -4.93 13.93 -2.03
N ALA A 73 -6.05 13.24 -1.98
CA ALA A 73 -7.36 13.87 -2.20
C ALA A 73 -7.80 14.80 -1.05
N LYS A 74 -7.20 14.66 0.14
CA LYS A 74 -7.62 15.39 1.34
C LYS A 74 -6.88 16.71 1.52
N ASP A 75 -5.57 16.72 1.30
CA ASP A 75 -4.71 17.89 1.51
C ASP A 75 -4.12 18.46 0.21
N ASN A 76 -4.24 17.73 -0.92
CA ASN A 76 -3.70 18.09 -2.22
C ASN A 76 -2.16 18.24 -2.23
N GLU A 77 -1.48 17.71 -1.21
CA GLU A 77 -0.02 17.61 -1.15
C GLU A 77 0.48 16.46 -2.04
N VAL A 78 1.76 16.46 -2.38
CA VAL A 78 2.39 15.41 -3.19
C VAL A 78 2.39 14.10 -2.41
N GLY A 79 2.17 12.97 -3.08
CA GLY A 79 2.09 11.65 -2.47
C GLY A 79 0.64 11.19 -2.22
N ILE A 80 0.48 9.98 -1.69
CA ILE A 80 -0.82 9.42 -1.29
C ILE A 80 -0.66 8.90 0.14
N VAL A 81 -1.50 9.36 1.06
CA VAL A 81 -1.38 8.99 2.47
C VAL A 81 -2.24 7.76 2.77
N GLY A 82 -1.59 6.67 3.17
CA GLY A 82 -2.23 5.42 3.57
C GLY A 82 -1.96 5.07 5.03
N TYR A 83 -2.91 4.37 5.65
CA TYR A 83 -2.74 3.76 6.97
C TYR A 83 -2.94 2.26 6.87
N GLU A 84 -2.01 1.48 7.41
CA GLU A 84 -2.16 0.03 7.56
C GLU A 84 -2.32 -0.29 9.04
N ILE A 85 -3.38 -1.03 9.38
CA ILE A 85 -3.57 -1.60 10.71
C ILE A 85 -3.29 -3.09 10.60
N PRO A 86 -2.16 -3.60 11.12
CA PRO A 86 -1.84 -5.02 11.01
C PRO A 86 -2.71 -5.80 12.01
N PHE A 87 -3.93 -6.14 11.59
CA PHE A 87 -4.94 -6.72 12.46
C PHE A 87 -4.46 -8.02 13.11
N ASN A 88 -3.84 -8.90 12.32
CA ASN A 88 -3.31 -10.17 12.83
C ASN A 88 -2.19 -9.96 13.86
N ARG A 89 -1.39 -8.90 13.75
CA ARG A 89 -0.31 -8.64 14.72
C ARG A 89 -0.85 -8.19 16.08
N HIS A 90 -1.93 -7.40 16.08
CA HIS A 90 -2.43 -6.76 17.30
C HIS A 90 -3.65 -7.43 17.91
N PHE A 91 -4.48 -8.09 17.10
CA PHE A 91 -5.76 -8.64 17.53
C PHE A 91 -5.85 -10.15 17.35
N TYR A 92 -4.82 -10.83 16.82
CA TYR A 92 -4.83 -12.28 16.79
C TYR A 92 -4.70 -12.84 18.20
N VAL A 93 -5.78 -13.45 18.66
CA VAL A 93 -5.80 -14.29 19.85
C VAL A 93 -5.82 -15.73 19.35
N TYR A 94 -4.79 -16.50 19.68
CA TYR A 94 -4.78 -17.92 19.38
C TYR A 94 -6.00 -18.59 20.02
N GLN A 95 -6.86 -19.16 19.18
CA GLN A 95 -7.95 -20.03 19.64
C GLN A 95 -7.49 -21.48 19.47
N PRO A 96 -7.30 -22.23 20.56
CA PRO A 96 -7.02 -23.65 20.44
C PRO A 96 -8.23 -24.34 19.77
N PRO A 97 -7.98 -25.41 18.99
CA PRO A 97 -9.06 -26.26 18.51
C PRO A 97 -9.91 -26.79 19.67
N ARG A 98 -11.19 -27.06 19.39
CA ARG A 98 -12.08 -27.75 20.34
C ARG A 98 -11.52 -29.13 20.71
N PRO A 99 -11.68 -29.59 21.97
CA PRO A 99 -11.23 -30.91 22.41
C PRO A 99 -11.80 -32.04 21.55
N LEU A 100 -11.06 -33.16 21.46
CA LEU A 100 -11.52 -34.34 20.71
C LEU A 100 -12.79 -34.93 21.31
N GLU A 101 -12.92 -34.88 22.64
CA GLU A 101 -14.07 -35.40 23.37
C GLU A 101 -15.36 -34.66 23.01
N GLU A 102 -15.29 -33.36 22.75
CA GLU A 102 -16.44 -32.59 22.25
C GLU A 102 -16.77 -32.94 20.79
N ILE A 103 -15.76 -33.28 19.99
CA ILE A 103 -15.97 -33.74 18.61
C ILE A 103 -16.65 -35.09 18.59
N ASP A 104 -16.21 -36.04 19.41
CA ASP A 104 -16.82 -37.36 19.50
C ASP A 104 -18.27 -37.27 20.00
N ALA A 105 -18.54 -36.45 21.03
CA ALA A 105 -19.88 -36.25 21.55
C ALA A 105 -20.85 -35.65 20.50
N ASP A 106 -20.41 -34.65 19.74
CA ASP A 106 -21.20 -34.07 18.65
C ASP A 106 -21.46 -35.11 17.53
N LEU A 107 -20.46 -35.93 17.17
CA LEU A 107 -20.59 -36.99 16.17
C LEU A 107 -21.59 -38.06 16.58
N ASP A 108 -21.54 -38.49 17.85
CA ASP A 108 -22.48 -39.47 18.40
C ASP A 108 -23.91 -38.93 18.42
N ALA A 109 -24.09 -37.66 18.81
CA ALA A 109 -25.40 -37.01 18.83
C ALA A 109 -26.02 -36.92 17.42
N VAL A 110 -25.24 -36.47 16.44
CA VAL A 110 -25.67 -36.40 15.03
C VAL A 110 -25.98 -37.79 14.48
N SER A 111 -25.15 -38.80 14.81
CA SER A 111 -25.37 -40.17 14.38
C SER A 111 -26.68 -40.75 14.95
N ALA A 112 -26.96 -40.49 16.23
CA ALA A 112 -28.21 -40.91 16.87
C ALA A 112 -29.44 -40.24 16.23
N GLU A 113 -29.35 -38.95 15.90
CA GLU A 113 -30.41 -38.22 15.21
C GLU A 113 -30.70 -38.79 13.82
N ILE A 114 -29.64 -39.07 13.03
CA ILE A 114 -29.77 -39.69 11.70
C ILE A 114 -30.45 -41.06 11.81
N MET A 115 -30.04 -41.89 12.76
CA MET A 115 -30.62 -43.21 12.95
C MET A 115 -32.10 -43.15 13.32
N LYS A 116 -32.49 -42.16 14.13
CA LYS A 116 -33.89 -41.91 14.48
C LYS A 116 -34.73 -41.51 13.26
N LEU A 117 -34.24 -40.56 12.46
CA LEU A 117 -34.93 -40.12 11.23
C LEU A 117 -35.10 -41.27 10.23
N LEU A 118 -34.09 -42.12 10.07
CA LEU A 118 -34.18 -43.29 9.19
C LEU A 118 -35.24 -44.30 9.67
N GLN A 119 -35.38 -44.49 10.98
CA GLN A 119 -36.43 -45.35 11.56
C GLN A 119 -37.84 -44.80 11.31
N GLU A 120 -38.03 -43.48 11.39
CA GLU A 120 -39.32 -42.83 11.14
C GLU A 120 -39.78 -42.96 9.67
N VAL A 121 -38.85 -43.11 8.71
CA VAL A 121 -39.17 -43.27 7.27
C VAL A 121 -39.43 -44.73 6.88
N HIS A 122 -38.87 -45.69 7.60
CA HIS A 122 -39.06 -47.13 7.35
C HIS A 122 -40.22 -47.75 8.13
N SER A 123 -41.00 -46.94 8.87
CA SER A 123 -42.24 -47.32 9.55
C SER A 123 -43.47 -46.81 8.80
#